data_AF-A0A4S0JQC5-F1
#
_entry.id   AF-A0A4S0JQC5-F1
#
_cell.length_a   1.000
_cell.length_b   1.000
_cell.length_c   1.000
_cell.angle_alpha   90.00
_cell.angle_beta   90.00
_cell.angle_gamma   90.00
#
_symmetry.space_group_name_H-M   'P 1'
#
loop_
_entity.id
_entity.type
_entity.pdbx_description
1 polymer ?
#
loop_
_entity_poly.entity_id
_entity_poly.type
_entity_poly.pdbx_seq_one_letter_code
_entity_poly.pdbx_strand_id
1 'polypeptide(L)'
;MGKRDKVDGERLGFIPPQMPTLVEQPPEDDGWVHEVKLDGYRTQIIIDKGGVRLYSKNGRDWTTKYWPIALVVDLPCRAAILDGEVIVSGEQGTPDSAALEAAIWNEPSGLVFVAFDLLHLDGRNLTPLPLLLRKRALRQLVEPGLGKIQYSEHFERSALAVFGVTEKIGPRGIISKRSDSPYRSGPSKTWLKTEYP
;
A
#
# COMPACT_ATOMS: atom_id res chain seq x y z
N MET A 1 22.43 -24.20 3.37
CA MET A 1 22.68 -22.83 3.87
C MET A 1 21.34 -22.26 4.29
N GLY A 2 21.10 -22.04 5.59
CA GLY A 2 19.79 -21.61 6.09
C GLY A 2 19.48 -20.16 5.71
N LYS A 3 18.25 -19.90 5.26
CA LYS A 3 17.68 -18.53 5.20
C LYS A 3 17.86 -17.90 6.57
N ARG A 4 18.42 -16.68 6.62
CA ARG A 4 18.68 -15.81 7.79
C ARG A 4 20.10 -15.91 8.37
N ASP A 5 21.07 -15.43 7.60
CA ASP A 5 22.23 -14.79 8.23
C ASP A 5 21.73 -13.58 9.05
N LYS A 6 22.24 -13.46 10.27
CA LYS A 6 21.79 -12.50 11.29
C LYS A 6 21.89 -11.06 10.76
N VAL A 7 20.81 -10.31 10.96
CA VAL A 7 20.63 -8.93 10.48
C VAL A 7 21.47 -7.96 11.33
N ASP A 8 22.65 -7.60 10.85
CA ASP A 8 23.32 -6.36 11.26
C ASP A 8 22.69 -5.19 10.50
N GLY A 9 21.82 -4.46 11.19
CA GLY A 9 21.11 -3.30 10.65
C GLY A 9 20.38 -2.49 11.73
N GLU A 10 20.13 -1.22 11.46
CA GLU A 10 19.37 -0.34 12.37
C GLU A 10 17.89 -0.75 12.45
N ARG A 11 17.23 -0.39 13.55
CA ARG A 11 15.79 -0.62 13.72
C ARG A 11 15.04 0.40 12.88
N LEU A 12 14.27 -0.07 11.91
CA LEU A 12 13.43 0.76 11.06
C LEU A 12 12.25 1.32 11.86
N GLY A 13 11.95 2.59 11.58
CA GLY A 13 10.89 3.37 12.20
C GLY A 13 9.74 3.63 11.22
N PHE A 14 8.56 3.87 11.80
CA PHE A 14 7.38 4.30 11.06
C PHE A 14 7.64 5.64 10.36
N ILE A 15 7.24 5.73 9.10
CA ILE A 15 7.31 6.97 8.30
C ILE A 15 5.89 7.53 8.21
N PRO A 16 5.60 8.76 8.69
CA PRO A 16 4.26 9.32 8.56
C PRO A 16 3.77 9.31 7.09
N PRO A 17 2.52 8.93 6.80
CA PRO A 17 2.10 8.72 5.42
C PRO A 17 2.06 9.99 4.58
N GLN A 18 2.31 9.84 3.28
CA GLN A 18 1.97 10.83 2.26
C GLN A 18 0.45 10.85 2.05
N MET A 19 -0.16 12.03 2.19
CA MET A 19 -1.61 12.20 2.22
C MET A 19 -2.12 12.77 0.89
N PRO A 20 -2.98 12.05 0.14
CA PRO A 20 -3.50 12.54 -1.11
C PRO A 20 -4.45 13.73 -0.92
N THR A 21 -4.40 14.71 -1.83
CA THR A 21 -5.35 15.83 -1.88
C THR A 21 -6.60 15.45 -2.69
N LEU A 22 -7.79 15.78 -2.19
CA LEU A 22 -9.05 15.58 -2.91
C LEU A 22 -9.14 16.52 -4.11
N VAL A 23 -9.51 15.99 -5.26
CA VAL A 23 -9.77 16.73 -6.50
C VAL A 23 -11.04 16.21 -7.17
N GLU A 24 -11.74 17.09 -7.90
CA GLU A 24 -13.01 16.77 -8.57
C GLU A 24 -12.84 15.74 -9.69
N GLN A 25 -11.74 15.80 -10.43
CA GLN A 25 -11.44 14.90 -11.55
C GLN A 25 -9.98 14.44 -11.49
N PRO A 26 -9.67 13.21 -11.95
CA PRO A 26 -8.30 12.78 -12.06
C PRO A 26 -7.53 13.69 -13.04
N PRO A 27 -6.24 13.96 -12.79
CA PRO A 27 -5.44 14.76 -13.69
C PRO A 27 -5.33 14.08 -15.05
N GLU A 28 -5.36 14.91 -16.08
CA GLU A 28 -5.29 14.48 -17.46
C GLU A 28 -3.85 14.53 -17.98
N ASP A 29 -3.02 15.48 -17.57
CA ASP A 29 -1.68 15.62 -18.16
C ASP A 29 -0.78 14.38 -18.04
N ASP A 30 0.27 14.32 -18.85
CA ASP A 30 1.26 13.26 -18.77
C ASP A 30 2.04 13.29 -17.44
N GLY A 31 2.66 12.14 -17.11
CA GLY A 31 3.47 11.98 -15.90
C GLY A 31 2.66 11.63 -14.65
N TRP A 32 1.40 11.20 -14.82
CA TRP A 32 0.58 10.62 -13.77
C TRP A 32 0.37 9.13 -14.01
N VAL A 33 0.33 8.38 -12.91
CA VAL A 33 -0.16 7.00 -12.88
C VAL A 33 -1.31 6.90 -11.91
N HIS A 34 -2.22 5.99 -12.19
CA HIS A 34 -3.48 5.89 -11.49
C HIS A 34 -3.66 4.50 -10.90
N GLU A 35 -4.17 4.47 -9.68
CA GLU A 35 -4.46 3.25 -8.94
C GLU A 35 -5.92 3.24 -8.53
N VAL A 36 -6.49 2.05 -8.42
CA VAL A 36 -7.80 1.88 -7.78
C VAL A 36 -7.71 2.40 -6.35
N LYS A 37 -8.64 3.29 -5.96
CA LYS A 37 -8.77 3.66 -4.55
C LYS A 37 -9.30 2.45 -3.79
N LEU A 38 -8.51 2.01 -2.82
CA LEU A 38 -8.90 0.96 -1.88
C LEU A 38 -9.60 1.60 -0.70
N ASP A 39 -10.75 1.05 -0.32
CA ASP A 39 -11.48 1.43 0.88
C ASP A 39 -11.05 0.52 2.03
N GLY A 40 -10.04 0.95 2.78
CA GLY A 40 -9.47 0.18 3.87
C GLY A 40 -8.84 1.03 4.95
N TYR A 41 -7.95 0.41 5.73
CA TYR A 41 -7.13 1.10 6.72
C TYR A 41 -5.66 1.16 6.30
N ARG A 42 -5.21 2.37 6.02
CA ARG A 42 -3.81 2.70 5.69
C ARG A 42 -2.87 2.13 6.74
N THR A 43 -1.96 1.28 6.28
CA THR A 43 -1.07 0.47 7.11
C THR A 43 0.34 0.45 6.53
N GLN A 44 1.34 0.44 7.41
CA GLN A 44 2.74 0.28 7.06
C GLN A 44 3.27 -1.02 7.62
N ILE A 45 3.82 -1.89 6.77
CA ILE A 45 4.53 -3.10 7.20
C ILE A 45 6.02 -2.76 7.31
N ILE A 46 6.60 -3.00 8.48
CA ILE A 46 8.03 -2.86 8.74
C ILE A 46 8.61 -4.24 9.00
N ILE A 47 9.64 -4.59 8.24
CA ILE A 47 10.41 -5.82 8.36
C ILE A 47 11.84 -5.41 8.68
N ASP A 48 12.41 -5.89 9.78
CA ASP A 48 13.83 -5.72 10.12
C ASP A 48 14.27 -6.74 11.19
N LYS A 49 15.40 -6.48 11.86
CA LYS A 49 15.91 -7.32 12.96
C LYS A 49 14.93 -7.52 14.12
N GLY A 50 13.94 -6.63 14.27
CA GLY A 50 12.87 -6.73 15.28
C GLY A 50 11.69 -7.59 14.84
N GLY A 51 11.75 -8.21 13.66
CA GLY A 51 10.66 -8.97 13.08
C GLY A 51 9.69 -8.10 12.28
N VAL A 52 8.48 -8.61 12.11
CA VAL A 52 7.41 -7.97 11.33
C VAL A 52 6.54 -7.14 12.26
N ARG A 53 6.34 -5.87 11.93
CA ARG A 53 5.47 -4.93 12.66
C ARG A 53 4.54 -4.22 11.70
N LEU A 54 3.28 -4.05 12.10
CA LEU A 54 2.27 -3.36 11.29
C LEU A 54 1.78 -2.12 12.03
N TYR A 55 1.92 -0.96 11.39
CA TYR A 55 1.53 0.32 11.97
C TYR A 55 0.34 0.91 11.22
N SER A 56 -0.67 1.40 11.94
CA SER A 56 -1.76 2.18 11.33
C SER A 56 -1.25 3.53 10.81
N LYS A 57 -2.08 4.22 10.04
CA LYS A 57 -1.86 5.59 9.54
C LYS A 57 -1.26 6.57 10.57
N ASN A 58 -1.62 6.41 11.84
CA ASN A 58 -1.21 7.31 12.92
C ASN A 58 -0.03 6.75 13.76
N GLY A 59 0.67 5.73 13.26
CA GLY A 59 1.84 5.14 13.93
C GLY A 59 1.51 4.24 15.12
N ARG A 60 0.25 3.78 15.26
CA ARG A 60 -0.12 2.82 16.32
C ARG A 60 0.28 1.42 15.89
N ASP A 61 0.95 0.69 16.76
CA ASP A 61 1.31 -0.71 16.53
C ASP A 61 0.05 -1.59 16.59
N TRP A 62 -0.32 -2.13 15.44
CA TRP A 62 -1.49 -2.99 15.22
C TRP A 62 -1.09 -4.42 14.86
N THR A 63 0.17 -4.80 15.13
CA THR A 63 0.70 -6.14 14.79
C THR A 63 -0.17 -7.27 15.34
N THR A 64 -0.67 -7.14 16.58
CA THR A 64 -1.56 -8.15 17.21
C THR A 64 -2.95 -8.21 16.59
N LYS A 65 -3.47 -7.09 16.09
CA LYS A 65 -4.76 -7.02 15.39
C LYS A 65 -4.67 -7.65 14.01
N TYR A 66 -3.54 -7.44 13.34
CA TYR A 66 -3.25 -7.95 12.01
C TYR A 66 -2.43 -9.25 12.06
N TRP A 67 -2.60 -10.06 13.10
CA TRP A 67 -1.80 -11.27 13.31
C TRP A 67 -1.79 -12.22 12.09
N PRO A 68 -2.87 -12.43 11.31
CA PRO A 68 -2.83 -13.34 10.16
C PRO A 68 -1.92 -12.83 9.06
N ILE A 69 -1.84 -11.50 8.88
CA ILE A 69 -0.92 -10.87 7.93
C ILE A 69 0.50 -10.99 8.48
N ALA A 70 0.72 -10.63 9.75
CA ALA A 70 2.02 -10.64 10.39
C ALA A 70 2.71 -12.03 10.34
N LEU A 71 1.93 -13.10 10.49
CA LEU A 71 2.45 -14.48 10.47
C LEU A 71 2.94 -14.95 9.09
N VAL A 72 2.41 -14.38 8.00
CA VAL A 72 2.69 -14.86 6.64
C VAL A 72 3.59 -13.93 5.84
N VAL A 73 4.07 -12.84 6.44
CA VAL A 73 5.09 -11.98 5.82
C VAL A 73 6.42 -12.74 5.72
N ASP A 74 6.67 -13.36 4.56
CA ASP A 74 7.95 -13.97 4.16
C ASP A 74 8.42 -13.39 2.82
N LEU A 75 8.70 -12.08 2.79
CA LEU A 75 9.20 -11.41 1.59
C LEU A 75 10.71 -11.64 1.43
N PRO A 76 11.24 -11.72 0.20
CA PRO A 76 12.67 -11.95 -0.06
C PRO A 76 13.52 -10.69 0.18
N CYS A 77 13.54 -10.21 1.43
CA CYS A 77 14.33 -9.06 1.89
C CYS A 77 14.86 -9.28 3.32
N ARG A 78 15.91 -8.53 3.68
CA ARG A 78 16.42 -8.45 5.06
C ARG A 78 15.71 -7.37 5.87
N ALA A 79 15.40 -6.24 5.23
CA ALA A 79 14.68 -5.15 5.86
C ALA A 79 13.86 -4.34 4.86
N ALA A 80 12.62 -3.99 5.17
CA ALA A 80 11.75 -3.24 4.28
C ALA A 80 10.72 -2.38 5.04
N ILE A 81 10.26 -1.31 4.40
CA ILE A 81 9.08 -0.54 4.82
C ILE A 81 8.14 -0.47 3.62
N LEU A 82 7.00 -1.15 3.71
CA LEU A 82 5.94 -1.13 2.70
C LEU A 82 4.80 -0.24 3.18
N ASP A 83 4.24 0.55 2.27
CA ASP A 83 3.07 1.37 2.52
C ASP A 83 1.90 0.81 1.69
N GLY A 84 0.77 0.56 2.35
CA GLY A 84 -0.34 -0.17 1.77
C GLY A 84 -1.66 0.05 2.50
N GLU A 85 -2.69 -0.66 2.06
CA GLU A 85 -4.03 -0.63 2.65
C GLU A 85 -4.39 -2.02 3.17
N VAL A 86 -4.91 -2.12 4.38
CA VAL A 86 -5.55 -3.36 4.85
C VAL A 86 -7.03 -3.31 4.46
N ILE A 87 -7.49 -4.32 3.75
CA ILE A 87 -8.89 -4.50 3.30
C ILE A 87 -9.40 -5.90 3.68
N VAL A 88 -10.70 -6.15 3.51
CA VAL A 88 -11.29 -7.50 3.59
C VAL A 88 -11.22 -8.16 2.22
N SER A 89 -10.71 -9.39 2.16
CA SER A 89 -10.61 -10.17 0.92
C SER A 89 -11.98 -10.48 0.32
N GLY A 90 -12.14 -10.30 -0.99
CA GLY A 90 -13.36 -10.70 -1.71
C GLY A 90 -14.56 -9.78 -1.50
N GLU A 91 -14.48 -8.80 -0.59
CA GLU A 91 -15.43 -7.71 -0.53
C GLU A 91 -14.93 -6.55 -1.41
N GLN A 92 -15.69 -6.25 -2.46
CA GLN A 92 -15.64 -4.93 -3.10
C GLN A 92 -16.29 -3.94 -2.12
N GLY A 93 -15.52 -3.53 -1.12
CA GLY A 93 -16.01 -2.79 0.03
C GLY A 93 -16.69 -1.46 -0.31
N THR A 94 -17.46 -0.98 0.67
CA THR A 94 -17.90 0.42 0.78
C THR A 94 -16.85 1.24 1.52
N PRO A 95 -16.80 2.57 1.33
CA PRO A 95 -16.16 3.46 2.29
C PRO A 95 -16.92 3.22 3.61
N ASP A 96 -16.19 3.14 4.72
CA ASP A 96 -16.74 2.84 6.06
C ASP A 96 -17.38 1.45 6.20
N SER A 97 -16.70 0.42 5.68
CA SER A 97 -17.09 -0.97 5.88
C SER A 97 -17.05 -1.32 7.38
N ALA A 98 -18.22 -1.35 8.03
CA ALA A 98 -18.42 -2.00 9.32
C ALA A 98 -17.90 -3.45 9.31
N ALA A 99 -17.85 -4.08 8.14
CA ALA A 99 -17.25 -5.39 7.95
C ALA A 99 -15.72 -5.37 8.10
N LEU A 100 -15.01 -4.31 7.69
CA LEU A 100 -13.57 -4.18 7.97
C LEU A 100 -13.31 -4.01 9.46
N GLU A 101 -14.09 -3.17 10.13
CA GLU A 101 -13.96 -3.04 11.59
C GLU A 101 -14.26 -4.39 12.28
N ALA A 102 -15.38 -5.04 11.93
CA ALA A 102 -15.73 -6.36 12.46
C ALA A 102 -14.65 -7.41 12.18
N ALA A 103 -14.08 -7.45 10.98
CA ALA A 103 -12.99 -8.35 10.63
C ALA A 103 -11.76 -8.09 11.49
N ILE A 104 -11.36 -6.83 11.68
CA ILE A 104 -10.19 -6.48 12.50
C ILE A 104 -10.34 -6.94 13.95
N TRP A 105 -11.55 -6.88 14.50
CA TRP A 105 -11.79 -7.21 15.90
C TRP A 105 -12.21 -8.66 16.16
N ASN A 106 -12.90 -9.30 15.21
CA ASN A 106 -13.55 -10.60 15.43
C ASN A 106 -13.05 -11.70 14.47
N GLU A 107 -12.72 -11.36 13.22
CA GLU A 107 -12.36 -12.33 12.18
C GLU A 107 -11.23 -11.83 11.27
N PRO A 108 -9.99 -11.67 11.81
CA PRO A 108 -8.90 -11.04 11.06
C PRO A 108 -8.38 -11.96 9.93
N SER A 109 -8.83 -13.22 9.89
CA SER A 109 -8.50 -14.20 8.85
C SER A 109 -8.97 -13.75 7.46
N GLY A 110 -9.94 -12.85 7.35
CA GLY A 110 -10.38 -12.27 6.07
C GLY A 110 -9.49 -11.13 5.56
N LEU A 111 -8.60 -10.58 6.40
CA LEU A 111 -7.83 -9.39 6.06
C LEU A 111 -6.74 -9.67 5.02
N VAL A 112 -6.51 -8.73 4.12
CA VAL A 112 -5.38 -8.72 3.18
C VAL A 112 -4.74 -7.34 3.19
N PHE A 113 -3.42 -7.29 3.03
CA PHE A 113 -2.66 -6.07 2.86
C PHE A 113 -2.33 -5.88 1.39
N VAL A 114 -2.73 -4.75 0.81
CA VAL A 114 -2.44 -4.38 -0.57
C VAL A 114 -1.40 -3.25 -0.56
N ALA A 115 -0.17 -3.57 -0.91
CA ALA A 115 0.96 -2.65 -0.95
C ALA A 115 0.91 -1.79 -2.23
N PHE A 116 1.06 -0.48 -2.09
CA PHE A 116 1.14 0.45 -3.25
C PHE A 116 2.45 1.25 -3.30
N ASP A 117 3.29 1.22 -2.25
CA ASP A 117 4.61 1.86 -2.25
C ASP A 117 5.64 1.10 -1.40
N LEU A 118 6.93 1.32 -1.69
CA LEU A 118 8.08 0.76 -0.97
C LEU A 118 9.02 1.90 -0.58
N LEU A 119 9.16 2.13 0.72
CA LEU A 119 9.85 3.29 1.27
C LEU A 119 11.31 2.99 1.65
N HIS A 120 11.60 1.73 1.96
CA HIS A 120 12.94 1.26 2.31
C HIS A 120 13.13 -0.19 1.87
N LEU A 121 14.33 -0.54 1.42
CA LEU A 121 14.72 -1.91 1.09
C LEU A 121 16.21 -2.15 1.39
N ASP A 122 16.51 -3.13 2.25
CA ASP A 122 17.84 -3.68 2.52
C ASP A 122 18.92 -2.63 2.78
N GLY A 123 18.60 -1.67 3.64
CA GLY A 123 19.49 -0.58 4.08
C GLY A 123 19.43 0.66 3.19
N ARG A 124 18.56 0.68 2.18
CA ARG A 124 18.41 1.82 1.26
C ARG A 124 17.08 2.53 1.51
N ASN A 125 17.16 3.82 1.82
CA ASN A 125 16.01 4.71 1.81
C ASN A 125 15.58 4.99 0.36
N LEU A 126 14.37 4.56 0.00
CA LEU A 126 13.82 4.75 -1.35
C LEU A 126 12.94 6.00 -1.45
N THR A 127 12.57 6.64 -0.34
CA THR A 127 11.69 7.83 -0.33
C THR A 127 12.17 9.00 -1.22
N PRO A 128 13.48 9.22 -1.49
CA PRO A 128 13.92 10.25 -2.42
C PRO A 128 13.75 9.87 -3.90
N LEU A 129 13.56 8.59 -4.22
CA LEU A 129 13.49 8.12 -5.61
C LEU A 129 12.13 8.43 -6.24
N PRO A 130 12.04 8.58 -7.58
CA PRO A 130 10.79 8.59 -8.33
C PRO A 130 9.85 7.44 -7.99
N LEU A 131 8.54 7.72 -7.97
CA LEU A 131 7.48 6.74 -7.68
C LEU A 131 7.63 5.46 -8.50
N LEU A 132 7.86 5.57 -9.82
CA LEU A 132 7.95 4.38 -10.67
C LEU A 132 9.14 3.47 -10.32
N LEU A 133 10.24 4.03 -9.81
CA LEU A 133 11.35 3.21 -9.33
C LEU A 133 10.99 2.47 -8.04
N ARG A 134 10.25 3.12 -7.13
CA ARG A 134 9.74 2.49 -5.91
C ARG A 134 8.73 1.39 -6.23
N LYS A 135 7.78 1.64 -7.14
CA LYS A 135 6.80 0.62 -7.57
C LYS A 135 7.46 -0.56 -8.29
N ARG A 136 8.50 -0.32 -9.10
CA ARG A 136 9.28 -1.40 -9.74
C ARG A 136 9.96 -2.29 -8.70
N ALA A 137 10.58 -1.71 -7.69
CA ALA A 137 11.18 -2.46 -6.59
C ALA A 137 10.12 -3.20 -5.76
N LEU A 138 8.96 -2.57 -5.50
CA LEU A 138 7.85 -3.21 -4.81
C LEU A 138 7.32 -4.44 -5.57
N ARG A 139 7.13 -4.34 -6.88
CA ARG A 139 6.65 -5.45 -7.74
C ARG A 139 7.61 -6.64 -7.78
N GLN A 140 8.90 -6.41 -7.58
CA GLN A 140 9.89 -7.48 -7.47
C GLN A 140 9.85 -8.17 -6.11
N LEU A 141 9.37 -7.48 -5.07
CA LEU A 141 9.32 -7.97 -3.70
C LEU A 141 8.00 -8.67 -3.38
N VAL A 142 6.88 -8.14 -3.89
CA VAL A 142 5.52 -8.61 -3.63
C VAL A 142 4.95 -9.21 -4.90
N GLU A 143 4.57 -10.48 -4.84
CA GLU A 143 3.91 -11.15 -5.96
C GLU A 143 2.57 -10.47 -6.27
N PRO A 144 2.25 -10.21 -7.56
CA PRO A 144 0.92 -9.79 -7.95
C PRO A 144 -0.11 -10.88 -7.66
N GLY A 145 -1.25 -10.52 -7.06
CA GLY A 145 -2.37 -11.45 -6.88
C GLY A 145 -2.40 -12.17 -5.53
N LEU A 146 -2.55 -13.51 -5.57
CA LEU A 146 -3.04 -14.36 -4.48
C LEU A 146 -2.22 -14.24 -3.19
N GLY A 147 -2.91 -14.19 -2.05
CA GLY A 147 -2.30 -14.20 -0.73
C GLY A 147 -2.70 -13.03 0.15
N LYS A 148 -2.06 -12.93 1.32
CA LYS A 148 -2.32 -11.89 2.33
C LYS A 148 -1.57 -10.58 2.08
N ILE A 149 -0.61 -10.59 1.17
CA ILE A 149 0.21 -9.44 0.79
C ILE A 149 0.12 -9.36 -0.73
N GLN A 150 -0.47 -8.29 -1.24
CA GLN A 150 -0.79 -8.14 -2.64
C GLN A 150 -0.17 -6.86 -3.18
N TYR A 151 0.22 -6.84 -4.45
CA TYR A 151 0.67 -5.63 -5.12
C TYR A 151 -0.51 -4.85 -5.71
N SER A 152 -0.55 -3.54 -5.45
CA SER A 152 -1.49 -2.61 -6.10
C SER A 152 -1.00 -2.24 -7.50
N GLU A 153 -1.70 -2.72 -8.51
CA GLU A 153 -1.46 -2.35 -9.92
C GLU A 153 -1.72 -0.86 -10.15
N HIS A 154 -0.95 -0.28 -11.06
CA HIS A 154 -1.13 1.09 -11.52
C HIS A 154 -1.24 1.13 -13.04
N PHE A 155 -1.88 2.18 -13.53
CA PHE A 155 -2.28 2.33 -14.91
C PHE A 155 -1.89 3.72 -15.40
N GLU A 156 -1.40 3.78 -16.63
CA GLU A 156 -1.20 5.05 -17.34
C GLU A 156 -2.55 5.56 -17.87
N ARG A 157 -2.59 6.83 -18.28
CA ARG A 157 -3.81 7.51 -18.72
C ARG A 157 -4.62 6.73 -19.78
N SER A 158 -3.96 6.08 -20.73
CA SER A 158 -4.63 5.30 -21.78
C SER A 158 -5.34 4.06 -21.23
N ALA A 159 -4.80 3.44 -20.19
CA ALA A 159 -5.39 2.28 -19.52
C ALA A 159 -6.52 2.68 -18.56
N LEU A 160 -6.56 3.93 -18.08
CA LEU A 160 -7.71 4.46 -17.32
C LEU A 160 -9.00 4.51 -18.14
N ALA A 161 -8.94 4.75 -19.45
CA ALA A 161 -10.13 4.70 -20.30
C ALA A 161 -10.81 3.32 -20.24
N VAL A 162 -10.04 2.26 -19.96
CA VAL A 162 -10.56 0.90 -19.76
C VAL A 162 -11.29 0.76 -18.42
N PHE A 163 -10.89 1.49 -17.37
CA PHE A 163 -11.61 1.52 -16.08
C PHE A 163 -13.03 2.06 -16.21
N GLY A 164 -13.21 3.12 -17.00
CA GLY A 164 -14.53 3.72 -17.25
C GLY A 164 -15.50 2.78 -17.97
N VAL A 165 -15.01 1.80 -18.74
CA VAL A 165 -15.86 0.79 -19.40
C VAL A 165 -16.34 -0.30 -18.43
N THR A 166 -15.75 -0.38 -17.23
CA THR A 166 -16.09 -1.38 -16.20
C THR A 166 -17.11 -0.92 -15.16
N GLU A 167 -17.84 0.19 -15.43
CA GLU A 167 -18.94 0.78 -14.62
C GLU A 167 -19.92 -0.20 -13.98
N LYS A 168 -19.99 -1.45 -14.46
CA LYS A 168 -20.85 -2.47 -13.86
C LYS A 168 -20.32 -3.03 -12.53
N ILE A 169 -19.03 -2.96 -12.20
CA ILE A 169 -18.47 -3.66 -11.02
C ILE A 169 -17.21 -2.97 -10.36
N GLY A 170 -17.18 -1.64 -10.20
CA GLY A 170 -16.22 -0.90 -9.32
C GLY A 170 -15.33 0.15 -10.02
N PRO A 171 -14.45 0.92 -9.33
CA PRO A 171 -14.28 1.24 -7.90
C PRO A 171 -14.75 2.67 -7.54
N ARG A 172 -15.00 2.95 -6.25
CA ARG A 172 -15.57 4.23 -5.74
C ARG A 172 -14.62 5.44 -5.79
N GLY A 173 -13.51 5.33 -6.51
CA GLY A 173 -12.53 6.41 -6.66
C GLY A 173 -11.19 5.95 -7.22
N ILE A 174 -10.33 6.93 -7.50
CA ILE A 174 -8.99 6.76 -8.08
C ILE A 174 -7.98 7.51 -7.22
N ILE A 175 -6.80 6.93 -7.04
CA ILE A 175 -5.60 7.64 -6.54
C ILE A 175 -4.67 7.90 -7.71
N SER A 176 -4.42 9.18 -8.01
CA SER A 176 -3.50 9.61 -9.07
C SER A 176 -2.20 10.07 -8.45
N LYS A 177 -1.06 9.57 -8.94
CA LYS A 177 0.27 9.86 -8.38
C LYS A 177 1.25 10.29 -9.47
N ARG A 178 2.04 11.34 -9.21
CA ARG A 178 3.12 11.77 -10.12
C ARG A 178 4.19 10.69 -10.20
N SER A 179 4.45 10.20 -11.41
CA SER A 179 5.35 9.08 -11.70
C SER A 179 6.81 9.36 -11.31
N ASP A 180 7.21 10.64 -11.37
CA ASP A 180 8.54 11.16 -11.08
C ASP A 180 8.72 11.62 -9.63
N SER A 181 7.65 11.63 -8.82
CA SER A 181 7.68 12.29 -7.52
C SER A 181 8.34 11.45 -6.41
N PRO A 182 9.10 12.09 -5.51
CA PRO A 182 9.57 11.43 -4.30
C PRO A 182 8.43 11.27 -3.29
N TYR A 183 8.62 10.36 -2.34
CA TYR A 183 7.69 10.21 -1.21
C TYR A 183 7.92 11.32 -0.19
N ARG A 184 6.83 11.98 0.23
CA ARG A 184 6.86 13.07 1.22
C ARG A 184 5.70 12.93 2.19
N SER A 185 6.01 12.78 3.47
CA SER A 185 5.02 12.72 4.55
C SER A 185 4.15 13.98 4.61
N GLY A 186 2.88 13.79 4.97
CA GLY A 186 1.90 14.89 5.09
C GLY A 186 1.16 15.20 3.79
N PRO A 187 0.41 16.33 3.75
CA PRO A 187 -0.39 16.72 2.60
C PRO A 187 0.44 16.81 1.31
N SER A 188 -0.08 16.28 0.21
CA SER A 188 0.64 16.12 -1.04
C SER A 188 -0.12 16.69 -2.23
N LYS A 189 0.59 17.41 -3.10
CA LYS A 189 0.10 17.79 -4.43
C LYS A 189 0.48 16.77 -5.52
N THR A 190 1.32 15.79 -5.19
CA THR A 190 1.78 14.77 -6.13
C THR A 190 1.01 13.47 -5.99
N TRP A 191 0.14 13.37 -4.98
CA TRP A 191 -0.83 12.30 -4.80
C TRP A 191 -2.19 12.98 -4.70
N LEU A 192 -3.10 12.62 -5.59
CA LEU A 192 -4.45 13.16 -5.67
C LEU A 192 -5.44 12.03 -5.52
N LYS A 193 -6.60 12.31 -4.93
CA LYS A 193 -7.71 11.36 -4.86
C LYS A 193 -8.94 11.96 -5.53
N THR A 194 -9.64 11.16 -6.30
CA THR A 194 -10.97 11.46 -6.83
C THR A 194 -11.93 10.40 -6.30
N GLU A 195 -13.14 10.83 -5.93
CA GLU A 195 -14.19 9.96 -5.42
C GLU A 195 -15.38 10.05 -6.38
N TYR A 196 -15.96 8.90 -6.72
CA TYR A 196 -17.14 8.82 -7.59
C TYR A 196 -18.38 8.56 -6.72
N PRO A 197 -19.53 9.18 -7.05
CA PRO A 197 -20.77 9.02 -6.30
C PRO A 197 -21.30 7.58 -6.32
#